data_AF-A0AAE3I853-F1
#
_entry.id   AF-A0AAE3I853-F1
#
_cell.length_a   1.000
_cell.length_b   1.000
_cell.length_c   1.000
_cell.angle_alpha   90.00
_cell.angle_beta   90.00
_cell.angle_gamma   90.00
#
_symmetry.space_group_name_H-M   'P 1'
#
loop_
_entity.id
_entity.type
_entity.pdbx_description
1 polymer ?
#
loop_
_entity_poly.entity_id
_entity_poly.type
_entity_poly.pdbx_seq_one_letter_code
_entity_poly.pdbx_strand_id
1 'polypeptide(L)'
;MLTSLRTRIMLTCLGIVVSALAFTGILNYFVTRSYNDESIRQEVQSVVRGHIVGIDDWITSKMQMVLALQDVALSADPLGIFKAVADAGGFVNVFVVYPDKSYKFSNPEGVPANYDPTARAWYKEVVAAAKPIVVSPYISALNGKLVVSFAVPILRDSSLKGVVVGTVSMDTVIANVKAIHPTPASFGFLVNAAGKIVAHPNDKLTLKPATDLSAGLNEATLASLAQAEKPVEVTVDGASKLLYHQGVKGTDWGLVVALDKSDATAGMRSLVMTSIGALVGVAIVAALIVGAMTARAFRRLSMIRDAMDDIGSGSGDLTKRLPSDGEDEVAQIARSFNT
;
A
#
# COMPACT_ATOMS: atom_id res chain seq x y z
N MET A 1 -0.79 24.52 -47.07
CA MET A 1 -2.26 24.61 -47.20
C MET A 1 -2.79 23.30 -47.77
N LEU A 2 -3.73 22.64 -47.11
CA LEU A 2 -4.30 21.36 -47.58
C LEU A 2 -5.16 21.63 -48.83
N THR A 3 -4.65 21.33 -50.02
CA THR A 3 -5.27 21.72 -51.30
C THR A 3 -6.39 20.79 -51.76
N SER A 4 -6.41 19.53 -51.31
CA SER A 4 -7.42 18.54 -51.70
C SER A 4 -8.59 18.45 -50.70
N LEU A 5 -9.83 18.54 -51.21
CA LEU A 5 -11.06 18.32 -50.43
C LEU A 5 -11.07 16.94 -49.76
N ARG A 6 -10.52 15.92 -50.44
CA ARG A 6 -10.37 14.56 -49.91
C ARG A 6 -9.54 14.53 -48.63
N THR A 7 -8.39 15.18 -48.65
CA THR A 7 -7.48 15.21 -47.50
C THR A 7 -8.10 15.97 -46.33
N ARG A 8 -8.86 17.05 -46.61
CA ARG A 8 -9.59 17.79 -45.56
C ARG A 8 -10.62 16.91 -44.87
N ILE A 9 -11.49 16.23 -45.64
CA ILE A 9 -12.51 15.32 -45.08
C ILE A 9 -11.85 14.22 -44.25
N MET A 10 -10.81 13.56 -44.79
CA MET A 10 -10.12 12.49 -44.10
C MET A 10 -9.52 12.96 -42.76
N LEU A 11 -8.84 14.10 -42.75
CA LEU A 11 -8.24 14.65 -41.53
C LEU A 11 -9.30 15.09 -40.51
N THR A 12 -10.41 15.69 -40.96
CA THR A 12 -11.50 16.08 -40.06
C THR A 12 -12.15 14.85 -39.41
N CYS A 13 -12.50 13.83 -40.20
CA CYS A 13 -13.08 12.59 -39.67
C CYS A 13 -12.12 11.89 -38.69
N LEU A 14 -10.84 11.76 -39.07
CA LEU A 14 -9.83 11.15 -38.20
C LEU A 14 -9.63 11.97 -36.92
N GLY A 15 -9.60 13.30 -37.04
CA GLY A 15 -9.48 14.22 -35.91
C GLY A 15 -10.64 14.07 -34.92
N ILE A 16 -11.88 13.94 -35.40
CA ILE A 16 -13.06 13.72 -34.56
C ILE A 16 -12.95 12.38 -33.82
N VAL A 17 -12.62 11.30 -34.52
CA VAL A 17 -12.51 9.95 -33.93
C VAL A 17 -11.41 9.91 -32.86
N VAL A 18 -10.22 10.42 -33.19
CA VAL A 18 -9.08 10.46 -32.26
C VAL A 18 -9.40 11.33 -31.05
N SER A 19 -10.02 12.49 -31.25
CA SER A 19 -10.39 13.39 -30.14
C SER A 19 -11.44 12.76 -29.22
N ALA A 20 -12.46 12.10 -29.77
CA ALA A 20 -13.48 11.41 -28.99
C ALA A 20 -12.87 10.27 -28.16
N LEU A 21 -12.02 9.43 -28.76
CA LEU A 21 -11.33 8.35 -28.06
C LEU A 21 -10.37 8.85 -26.99
N ALA A 22 -9.60 9.90 -27.29
CA ALA A 22 -8.70 10.52 -26.32
C ALA A 22 -9.49 11.08 -25.14
N PHE A 23 -10.60 11.76 -25.39
CA PHE A 23 -11.47 12.29 -24.35
C PHE A 23 -12.04 11.18 -23.46
N THR A 24 -12.58 10.10 -24.06
CA THR A 24 -13.08 8.94 -23.31
C THR A 24 -11.95 8.26 -22.51
N GLY A 25 -10.77 8.11 -23.11
CA GLY A 25 -9.59 7.53 -22.44
C GLY A 25 -9.14 8.36 -21.23
N ILE A 26 -9.11 9.69 -21.36
CA ILE A 26 -8.79 10.62 -20.28
C ILE A 26 -9.84 10.52 -19.15
N LEU A 27 -11.12 10.54 -19.49
CA LEU A 27 -12.19 10.38 -18.51
C LEU A 27 -12.09 9.06 -17.76
N ASN A 28 -11.91 7.96 -18.49
CA ASN A 28 -11.72 6.63 -17.90
C ASN A 28 -10.50 6.60 -16.98
N TYR A 29 -9.37 7.20 -17.40
CA TYR A 29 -8.18 7.27 -16.55
C TYR A 29 -8.45 7.96 -15.22
N PHE A 30 -9.14 9.11 -15.20
CA PHE A 30 -9.45 9.81 -13.95
C PHE A 30 -10.39 9.01 -13.05
N VAL A 31 -11.43 8.40 -13.63
CA VAL A 31 -12.38 7.58 -12.90
C VAL A 31 -11.68 6.35 -12.30
N THR A 32 -10.96 5.58 -13.12
CA THR A 32 -10.28 4.36 -12.65
C THR A 32 -9.17 4.68 -11.66
N ARG A 33 -8.43 5.79 -11.83
CA ARG A 33 -7.42 6.21 -10.85
C ARG A 33 -8.05 6.48 -9.48
N SER A 34 -9.18 7.20 -9.43
CA SER A 34 -9.89 7.45 -8.18
C SER A 34 -10.33 6.14 -7.50
N TYR A 35 -10.90 5.20 -8.28
CA TYR A 35 -11.25 3.86 -7.78
C TYR A 35 -10.03 3.06 -7.32
N ASN A 36 -8.90 3.15 -8.02
CA ASN A 36 -7.67 2.46 -7.66
C ASN A 36 -7.09 3.01 -6.35
N ASP A 37 -7.06 4.33 -6.18
CA ASP A 37 -6.60 4.98 -4.95
C ASP A 37 -7.51 4.66 -3.74
N GLU A 38 -8.82 4.50 -3.98
CA GLU A 38 -9.78 3.99 -2.99
C GLU A 38 -9.52 2.52 -2.65
N SER A 39 -9.34 1.67 -3.67
CA SER A 39 -9.07 0.25 -3.51
C SER A 39 -7.78 0.01 -2.73
N ILE A 40 -6.68 0.69 -3.08
CA ILE A 40 -5.40 0.61 -2.36
C ILE A 40 -5.61 0.94 -0.89
N ARG A 41 -6.33 2.02 -0.60
CA ARG A 41 -6.57 2.44 0.78
C ARG A 41 -7.38 1.42 1.55
N GLN A 42 -8.46 0.89 0.99
CA GLN A 42 -9.29 -0.12 1.65
C GLN A 42 -8.54 -1.43 1.86
N GLU A 43 -7.77 -1.88 0.87
CA GLU A 43 -6.96 -3.09 0.95
C GLU A 43 -5.89 -2.97 2.05
N VAL A 44 -5.09 -1.90 2.01
CA VAL A 44 -4.03 -1.68 2.99
C VAL A 44 -4.61 -1.51 4.40
N GLN A 45 -5.73 -0.79 4.56
CA GLN A 45 -6.43 -0.67 5.83
C GLN A 45 -6.94 -2.02 6.34
N SER A 46 -7.47 -2.87 5.45
CA SER A 46 -7.98 -4.19 5.82
C SER A 46 -6.85 -5.13 6.24
N VAL A 47 -5.73 -5.11 5.50
CA VAL A 47 -4.51 -5.87 5.84
C VAL A 47 -3.97 -5.41 7.19
N VAL A 48 -3.76 -4.11 7.38
CA VAL A 48 -3.26 -3.56 8.64
C VAL A 48 -4.19 -3.90 9.81
N ARG A 49 -5.50 -3.73 9.64
CA ARG A 49 -6.49 -4.06 10.68
C ARG A 49 -6.48 -5.53 11.03
N GLY A 50 -6.42 -6.42 10.03
CA GLY A 50 -6.38 -7.87 10.26
C GLY A 50 -5.18 -8.31 11.08
N HIS A 51 -4.01 -7.71 10.83
CA HIS A 51 -2.78 -8.02 11.57
C HIS A 51 -2.71 -7.34 12.94
N ILE A 52 -3.15 -6.08 13.05
CA ILE A 52 -3.15 -5.36 14.32
C ILE A 52 -4.08 -5.97 15.34
N VAL A 53 -5.26 -6.46 14.96
CA VAL A 53 -6.18 -7.09 15.93
C VAL A 53 -5.49 -8.25 16.64
N GLY A 54 -4.73 -9.07 15.91
CA GLY A 54 -3.96 -10.17 16.52
C GLY A 54 -2.86 -9.68 17.47
N ILE A 55 -2.19 -8.57 17.16
CA ILE A 55 -1.15 -7.99 18.02
C ILE A 55 -1.77 -7.33 19.25
N ASP A 56 -2.86 -6.57 19.08
CA ASP A 56 -3.64 -5.92 20.15
C ASP A 56 -4.15 -6.97 21.15
N ASP A 57 -4.75 -8.05 20.65
CA ASP A 57 -5.28 -9.15 21.48
C ASP A 57 -4.14 -9.86 22.22
N TRP A 58 -3.01 -10.09 21.55
CA TRP A 58 -1.84 -10.69 22.17
C TRP A 58 -1.29 -9.81 23.30
N ILE A 59 -1.10 -8.51 23.07
CA ILE A 59 -0.65 -7.53 24.08
C ILE A 59 -1.62 -7.50 25.26
N THR A 60 -2.91 -7.37 24.96
CA THR A 60 -3.96 -7.29 25.98
C THR A 60 -3.98 -8.55 26.82
N SER A 61 -3.95 -9.73 26.19
CA SER A 61 -3.94 -11.02 26.88
C SER A 61 -2.74 -11.16 27.81
N LYS A 62 -1.52 -10.86 27.35
CA LYS A 62 -0.31 -10.94 28.19
C LYS A 62 -0.35 -9.94 29.33
N MET A 63 -0.79 -8.71 29.07
CA MET A 63 -0.92 -7.69 30.11
C MET A 63 -1.91 -8.12 31.21
N GLN A 64 -3.08 -8.65 30.83
CA GLN A 64 -4.08 -9.13 31.79
C GLN A 64 -3.56 -10.28 32.66
N MET A 65 -2.80 -11.22 32.08
CA MET A 65 -2.17 -12.29 32.86
C MET A 65 -1.20 -11.75 33.92
N VAL A 66 -0.39 -10.74 33.58
CA VAL A 66 0.55 -10.13 34.55
C VAL A 66 -0.19 -9.27 35.58
N LEU A 67 -1.24 -8.55 35.18
CA LEU A 67 -2.07 -7.76 36.09
C LEU A 67 -2.72 -8.62 37.19
N ALA A 68 -3.14 -9.84 36.85
CA ALA A 68 -3.75 -10.78 37.79
C ALA A 68 -2.79 -11.29 38.88
N LEU A 69 -1.48 -11.08 38.71
CA LEU A 69 -0.46 -11.59 39.61
C LEU A 69 -0.05 -10.61 40.73
N GLN A 70 -0.60 -9.40 40.78
CA GLN A 70 -0.17 -8.37 41.74
C GLN A 70 -0.29 -8.83 43.20
N ASP A 71 -1.40 -9.45 43.59
CA ASP A 71 -1.59 -9.94 44.96
C ASP A 71 -0.78 -11.21 45.25
N VAL A 72 -0.72 -12.12 44.27
CA VAL A 72 0.12 -13.32 44.34
C VAL A 72 1.58 -12.94 44.59
N ALA A 73 2.07 -11.92 43.89
CA ALA A 73 3.43 -11.44 44.00
C ALA A 73 3.80 -10.90 45.39
N LEU A 74 2.82 -10.51 46.21
CA LEU A 74 3.05 -10.09 47.60
C LEU A 74 2.92 -11.24 48.61
N SER A 75 2.55 -12.44 48.16
CA SER A 75 2.46 -13.62 49.03
C SER A 75 3.84 -14.17 49.41
N ALA A 76 3.87 -15.05 50.42
CA ALA A 76 5.10 -15.66 50.91
C ALA A 76 5.80 -16.51 49.81
N ASP A 77 5.03 -17.29 49.05
CA ASP A 77 5.54 -18.16 47.98
C ASP A 77 4.72 -18.04 46.67
N PRO A 78 5.09 -17.09 45.78
CA PRO A 78 4.41 -16.90 44.50
C PRO A 78 4.82 -17.90 43.40
N LEU A 79 5.87 -18.70 43.61
CA LEU A 79 6.62 -19.36 42.54
C LEU A 79 5.79 -20.39 41.77
N GLY A 80 4.95 -21.17 42.47
CA GLY A 80 4.09 -22.16 41.84
C GLY A 80 3.09 -21.54 40.86
N ILE A 81 2.45 -20.44 41.25
CA ILE A 81 1.50 -19.72 40.38
C ILE A 81 2.24 -19.01 39.25
N PHE A 82 3.39 -18.40 39.52
CA PHE A 82 4.19 -17.77 38.47
C PHE A 82 4.63 -18.78 37.41
N LYS A 83 5.04 -19.99 37.81
CA LYS A 83 5.37 -21.08 36.87
C LYS A 83 4.15 -21.49 36.05
N ALA A 84 3.00 -21.71 36.70
CA ALA A 84 1.76 -22.09 35.99
C ALA A 84 1.33 -21.02 34.97
N VAL A 85 1.39 -19.73 35.33
CA VAL A 85 1.08 -18.62 34.40
C VAL A 85 2.13 -18.51 33.31
N ALA A 86 3.40 -18.73 33.62
CA ALA A 86 4.46 -18.73 32.62
C ALA A 86 4.24 -19.83 31.56
N ASP A 87 3.97 -21.05 32.00
CA ASP A 87 3.76 -22.20 31.12
C ASP A 87 2.47 -22.04 30.28
N ALA A 88 1.33 -21.70 30.93
CA ALA A 88 0.06 -21.52 30.23
C ALA A 88 0.03 -20.29 29.33
N GLY A 89 0.72 -19.23 29.74
CA GLY A 89 0.82 -17.96 29.03
C GLY A 89 1.96 -17.90 28.02
N GLY A 90 2.80 -18.93 27.90
CA GLY A 90 3.97 -18.91 27.02
C GLY A 90 4.97 -17.80 27.35
N PHE A 91 5.10 -17.43 28.63
CA PHE A 91 6.13 -16.50 29.07
C PHE A 91 7.46 -17.23 29.19
N VAL A 92 8.53 -16.57 28.75
CA VAL A 92 9.91 -16.97 29.02
C VAL A 92 10.16 -16.96 30.52
N ASN A 93 9.61 -15.96 31.22
CA ASN A 93 9.69 -15.86 32.67
C ASN A 93 8.55 -14.99 33.20
N VAL A 94 8.12 -15.29 34.43
CA VAL A 94 7.23 -14.46 35.23
C VAL A 94 7.90 -14.24 36.57
N PHE A 95 8.11 -12.99 36.95
CA PHE A 95 8.89 -12.66 38.13
C PHE A 95 8.40 -11.39 38.81
N VAL A 96 8.81 -11.22 40.06
CA VAL A 96 8.59 -9.99 40.83
C VAL A 96 9.92 -9.44 41.32
N VAL A 97 10.03 -8.11 41.33
CA VAL A 97 11.15 -7.37 41.91
C VAL A 97 10.62 -6.42 42.96
N TYR A 98 11.22 -6.45 44.15
CA TYR A 98 10.83 -5.62 45.28
C TYR A 98 11.77 -4.39 45.42
N PRO A 99 11.34 -3.33 46.12
CA PRO A 99 12.14 -2.12 46.32
C PRO A 99 13.48 -2.34 47.04
N ASP A 100 13.59 -3.40 47.86
CA ASP A 100 14.81 -3.80 48.57
C ASP A 100 15.80 -4.57 47.69
N LYS A 101 15.54 -4.62 46.37
CA LYS A 101 16.28 -5.35 45.33
C LYS A 101 16.12 -6.86 45.35
N SER A 102 15.37 -7.42 46.30
CA SER A 102 15.05 -8.84 46.27
C SER A 102 14.13 -9.15 45.09
N TYR A 103 14.17 -10.39 44.62
CA TYR A 103 13.40 -10.82 43.46
C TYR A 103 13.05 -12.31 43.54
N LYS A 104 11.98 -12.70 42.84
CA LYS A 104 11.55 -14.09 42.71
C LYS A 104 11.16 -14.37 41.27
N PHE A 105 11.82 -15.35 40.64
CA PHE A 105 11.60 -15.76 39.24
C PHE A 105 10.91 -17.12 39.16
N SER A 106 9.97 -17.29 38.23
CA SER A 106 9.37 -18.61 37.95
C SER A 106 10.39 -19.62 37.47
N ASN A 107 11.45 -19.16 36.79
CA ASN A 107 12.64 -19.91 36.47
C ASN A 107 13.90 -19.08 36.79
N PRO A 108 14.72 -19.44 37.80
CA PRO A 108 15.93 -18.70 38.15
C PRO A 108 17.14 -19.01 37.24
N GLU A 109 17.02 -19.94 36.29
CA GLU A 109 18.10 -20.31 35.39
C GLU A 109 18.61 -19.10 34.57
N GLY A 110 19.93 -18.94 34.50
CA GLY A 110 20.58 -17.84 33.78
C GLY A 110 20.56 -16.49 34.50
N VAL A 111 19.96 -16.37 35.69
CA VAL A 111 20.03 -15.13 36.49
C VAL A 111 21.45 -14.98 37.08
N PRO A 112 22.18 -13.90 36.78
CA PRO A 112 23.53 -13.69 37.33
C PRO A 112 23.53 -13.56 38.86
N ALA A 113 24.59 -14.04 39.53
CA ALA A 113 24.71 -13.99 40.99
C ALA A 113 24.66 -12.56 41.58
N ASN A 114 25.13 -11.56 40.82
CA ASN A 114 25.14 -10.14 41.20
C ASN A 114 24.08 -9.34 40.43
N TYR A 115 22.96 -9.97 40.06
CA TYR A 115 21.91 -9.32 39.29
C TYR A 115 21.17 -8.28 40.14
N ASP A 116 21.29 -7.00 39.78
CA ASP A 116 20.47 -5.92 40.34
C ASP A 116 19.33 -5.58 39.35
N PRO A 117 18.10 -6.10 39.55
CA PRO A 117 16.99 -5.77 38.68
C PRO A 117 16.56 -4.30 38.77
N THR A 118 16.77 -3.63 39.90
CA THR A 118 16.34 -2.23 40.10
C THR A 118 17.19 -1.25 39.29
N ALA A 119 18.40 -1.66 38.91
CA ALA A 119 19.29 -0.88 38.06
C ALA A 119 18.89 -0.91 36.57
N ARG A 120 18.05 -1.88 36.16
CA ARG A 120 17.69 -2.11 34.75
C ARG A 120 16.78 -1.01 34.21
N ALA A 121 16.95 -0.67 32.93
CA ALA A 121 16.17 0.36 32.26
C ALA A 121 14.66 0.10 32.37
N TRP A 122 14.23 -1.14 32.12
CA TRP A 122 12.83 -1.56 32.21
C TRP A 122 12.20 -1.31 33.59
N TYR A 123 12.96 -1.50 34.68
CA TYR A 123 12.45 -1.29 36.05
C TYR A 123 12.27 0.20 36.33
N LYS A 124 13.25 1.01 35.93
CA LYS A 124 13.17 2.46 36.06
C LYS A 124 12.00 3.04 35.27
N GLU A 125 11.76 2.51 34.07
CA GLU A 125 10.67 2.94 33.18
C GLU A 125 9.29 2.70 33.82
N VAL A 126 9.01 1.49 34.31
CA VAL A 126 7.70 1.19 34.93
C VAL A 126 7.48 1.91 36.25
N VAL A 127 8.53 2.06 37.06
CA VAL A 127 8.45 2.82 38.32
C VAL A 127 8.20 4.30 38.05
N ALA A 128 8.89 4.90 37.07
CA ALA A 128 8.66 6.28 36.68
C ALA A 128 7.26 6.49 36.07
N ALA A 129 6.77 5.51 35.30
CA ALA A 129 5.44 5.57 34.70
C ALA A 129 4.31 5.42 35.74
N ALA A 130 4.58 4.75 36.87
CA ALA A 130 3.61 4.46 37.94
C ALA A 130 2.31 3.78 37.46
N LYS A 131 2.37 3.08 36.33
CA LYS A 131 1.26 2.35 35.71
C LYS A 131 1.78 1.14 34.92
N PRO A 132 0.91 0.17 34.57
CA PRO A 132 1.28 -0.93 33.69
C PRO A 132 1.85 -0.42 32.35
N ILE A 133 2.96 -1.00 31.90
CA ILE A 133 3.59 -0.68 30.62
C ILE A 133 4.07 -1.93 29.89
N VAL A 134 4.10 -1.84 28.56
CA VAL A 134 4.85 -2.76 27.70
C VAL A 134 6.19 -2.12 27.45
N VAL A 135 7.25 -2.74 27.96
CA VAL A 135 8.62 -2.23 27.82
C VAL A 135 9.11 -2.53 26.41
N SER A 136 9.77 -1.55 25.78
CA SER A 136 10.37 -1.71 24.44
C SER A 136 11.20 -3.00 24.32
N PRO A 137 11.17 -3.70 23.17
CA PRO A 137 11.89 -4.96 23.01
C PRO A 137 13.39 -4.82 23.26
N TYR A 138 13.98 -5.87 23.84
CA TYR A 138 15.41 -5.92 24.15
C TYR A 138 15.94 -7.37 24.08
N ILE A 139 17.26 -7.51 24.00
CA ILE A 139 17.90 -8.82 24.08
C ILE A 139 17.97 -9.25 25.55
N SER A 140 17.28 -10.33 25.88
CA SER A 140 17.25 -10.88 27.23
C SER A 140 18.64 -11.30 27.69
N ALA A 141 19.03 -10.86 28.88
CA ALA A 141 20.27 -11.31 29.51
C ALA A 141 20.24 -12.80 29.91
N LEU A 142 19.04 -13.39 30.04
CA LEU A 142 18.87 -14.76 30.51
C LEU A 142 19.10 -15.80 29.40
N ASN A 143 18.63 -15.51 28.18
CA ASN A 143 18.64 -16.49 27.08
C ASN A 143 19.12 -15.94 25.73
N GLY A 144 19.55 -14.67 25.67
CA GLY A 144 20.04 -14.04 24.45
C GLY A 144 18.99 -13.82 23.36
N LYS A 145 17.70 -14.10 23.62
CA LYS A 145 16.62 -13.93 22.65
C LYS A 145 16.04 -12.52 22.73
N LEU A 146 15.47 -12.06 21.62
CA LEU A 146 14.69 -10.83 21.58
C LEU A 146 13.35 -11.05 22.30
N VAL A 147 13.12 -10.25 23.33
CA VAL A 147 11.93 -10.36 24.18
C VAL A 147 11.27 -9.00 24.37
N VAL A 148 10.01 -9.03 24.76
CA VAL A 148 9.25 -7.89 25.28
C VAL A 148 8.79 -8.22 26.69
N SER A 149 8.69 -7.21 27.55
CA SER A 149 8.28 -7.38 28.94
C SER A 149 7.04 -6.56 29.26
N PHE A 150 6.06 -7.21 29.88
CA PHE A 150 4.85 -6.60 30.43
C PHE A 150 5.12 -6.35 31.91
N ALA A 151 5.20 -5.09 32.31
CA ALA A 151 5.59 -4.70 33.66
C ALA A 151 4.43 -3.98 34.36
N VAL A 152 4.09 -4.44 35.55
CA VAL A 152 2.98 -3.94 36.37
C VAL A 152 3.53 -3.51 37.74
N PRO A 153 3.50 -2.21 38.06
CA PRO A 153 3.89 -1.74 39.39
C PRO A 153 2.76 -2.01 40.39
N ILE A 154 3.10 -2.63 41.52
CA ILE A 154 2.17 -2.86 42.63
C ILE A 154 2.24 -1.65 43.57
N LEU A 155 1.26 -0.76 43.47
CA LEU A 155 1.14 0.42 44.32
C LEU A 155 0.09 0.16 45.42
N ARG A 156 0.49 0.27 46.70
CA ARG A 156 -0.40 0.21 47.87
C ARG A 156 -0.14 1.44 48.73
N ASP A 157 -1.20 2.18 49.08
CA ASP A 157 -1.09 3.43 49.86
C ASP A 157 -0.06 4.42 49.28
N SER A 158 -0.04 4.55 47.95
CA SER A 158 0.93 5.38 47.20
C SER A 158 2.40 4.96 47.35
N SER A 159 2.68 3.78 47.88
CA SER A 159 4.01 3.18 48.01
C SER A 159 4.17 2.01 47.05
N LEU A 160 5.31 1.98 46.36
CA LEU A 160 5.71 0.83 45.54
C LEU A 160 6.02 -0.37 46.44
N LYS A 161 5.26 -1.46 46.27
CA LYS A 161 5.48 -2.73 46.98
C LYS A 161 6.24 -3.74 46.16
N GLY A 162 6.24 -3.61 44.84
CA GLY A 162 7.00 -4.43 43.92
C GLY A 162 6.58 -4.17 42.48
N VAL A 163 7.26 -4.83 41.55
CA VAL A 163 6.95 -4.80 40.12
C VAL A 163 6.85 -6.23 39.64
N VAL A 164 5.68 -6.64 39.16
CA VAL A 164 5.50 -7.94 38.51
C VAL A 164 5.80 -7.78 37.03
N VAL A 165 6.54 -8.73 36.48
CA VAL A 165 6.98 -8.71 35.09
C VAL A 165 6.71 -10.08 34.46
N GLY A 166 6.06 -10.06 33.31
CA GLY A 166 5.99 -11.19 32.40
C GLY A 166 6.82 -10.91 31.16
N THR A 167 7.82 -11.74 30.87
CA THR A 167 8.66 -11.61 29.68
C THR A 167 8.27 -12.67 28.66
N VAL A 168 8.03 -12.27 27.41
CA VAL A 168 7.66 -13.17 26.31
C VAL A 168 8.61 -12.99 25.12
N SER A 169 8.74 -14.03 24.30
CA SER A 169 9.47 -13.95 23.04
C SER A 169 8.73 -13.05 22.03
N MET A 170 9.49 -12.36 21.19
CA MET A 170 8.94 -11.58 20.07
C MET A 170 8.57 -12.45 18.85
N ASP A 171 8.84 -13.76 18.88
CA ASP A 171 8.69 -14.66 17.72
C ASP A 171 7.29 -14.60 17.08
N THR A 172 6.22 -14.63 17.89
CA THR A 172 4.84 -14.57 17.39
C THR A 172 4.54 -13.24 16.69
N VAL A 173 5.00 -12.13 17.27
CA VAL A 173 4.81 -10.79 16.70
C VAL A 173 5.62 -10.65 15.40
N ILE A 174 6.86 -11.15 15.37
CA ILE A 174 7.70 -11.17 14.17
C ILE A 174 7.07 -12.04 13.08
N ALA A 175 6.53 -13.20 13.41
CA ALA A 175 5.85 -14.07 12.45
C ALA A 175 4.60 -13.39 11.86
N ASN A 176 3.82 -12.70 12.69
CA ASN A 176 2.68 -11.90 12.23
C ASN A 176 3.12 -10.81 11.25
N VAL A 177 4.18 -10.06 11.59
CA VAL A 177 4.75 -9.00 10.74
C VAL A 177 5.30 -9.56 9.43
N LYS A 178 5.99 -10.71 9.47
CA LYS A 178 6.53 -11.41 8.30
C LYS A 178 5.45 -11.85 7.31
N ALA A 179 4.25 -12.15 7.80
CA ALA A 179 3.12 -12.54 6.95
C ALA A 179 2.43 -11.35 6.24
N ILE A 180 2.85 -10.10 6.53
CA ILE A 180 2.27 -8.92 5.89
C ILE A 180 2.96 -8.67 4.55
N HIS A 181 2.38 -9.20 3.48
CA HIS A 181 2.87 -9.03 2.11
C HIS A 181 1.71 -9.08 1.08
N PRO A 182 0.77 -8.12 1.10
CA PRO A 182 -0.38 -8.13 0.18
C PRO A 182 0.00 -8.13 -1.31
N THR A 183 1.21 -7.67 -1.66
CA THR A 183 1.77 -7.70 -3.00
C THR A 183 3.20 -8.24 -2.95
N PRO A 184 3.77 -8.74 -4.06
CA PRO A 184 5.11 -9.35 -4.06
C PRO A 184 6.22 -8.46 -3.50
N ALA A 185 6.19 -7.14 -3.76
CA ALA A 185 7.21 -6.20 -3.29
C ALA A 185 6.78 -5.37 -2.06
N SER A 186 5.72 -5.77 -1.35
CA SER A 186 5.31 -5.12 -0.11
C SER A 186 5.79 -5.85 1.13
N PHE A 187 5.87 -5.12 2.23
CA PHE A 187 6.19 -5.69 3.54
C PHE A 187 5.58 -4.85 4.66
N GLY A 188 5.31 -5.49 5.80
CA GLY A 188 4.99 -4.83 7.06
C GLY A 188 6.19 -4.71 7.99
N PHE A 189 6.18 -3.73 8.88
CA PHE A 189 7.12 -3.62 10.00
C PHE A 189 6.51 -2.87 11.17
N LEU A 190 7.00 -3.15 12.38
CA LEU A 190 6.65 -2.40 13.59
C LEU A 190 7.76 -1.40 13.91
N VAL A 191 7.37 -0.18 14.29
CA VAL A 191 8.27 0.88 14.75
C VAL A 191 7.72 1.46 16.05
N ASN A 192 8.58 1.83 16.99
CA ASN A 192 8.14 2.53 18.21
C ASN A 192 8.14 4.06 18.04
N ALA A 193 7.62 4.79 19.02
CA ALA A 193 7.53 6.25 18.97
C ALA A 193 8.91 6.94 18.85
N ALA A 194 9.99 6.29 19.26
CA ALA A 194 11.37 6.77 19.10
C ALA A 194 11.99 6.44 17.73
N GLY A 195 11.20 5.91 16.79
CA GLY A 195 11.67 5.58 15.44
C GLY A 195 12.57 4.34 15.37
N LYS A 196 12.57 3.47 16.38
CA LYS A 196 13.29 2.18 16.33
C LYS A 196 12.39 1.07 15.82
N ILE A 197 12.95 0.22 14.97
CA ILE A 197 12.27 -0.96 14.44
C ILE A 197 12.09 -1.99 15.57
N VAL A 198 10.84 -2.33 15.86
CA VAL A 198 10.44 -3.32 16.86
C VAL A 198 10.42 -4.72 16.24
N ALA A 199 9.92 -4.85 15.02
CA ALA A 199 9.90 -6.09 14.27
C ALA A 199 9.93 -5.79 12.77
N HIS A 200 10.67 -6.59 12.01
CA HIS A 200 10.79 -6.47 10.57
C HIS A 200 11.06 -7.85 9.94
N PRO A 201 10.66 -8.11 8.69
CA PRO A 201 10.93 -9.40 8.04
C PRO A 201 12.42 -9.75 7.91
N ASN A 202 13.26 -8.74 7.70
CA ASN A 202 14.71 -8.84 7.85
C ASN A 202 15.13 -8.61 9.32
N ASP A 203 15.47 -9.69 10.00
CA ASP A 203 15.82 -9.70 11.43
C ASP A 203 17.05 -8.83 11.77
N LYS A 204 17.90 -8.50 10.78
CA LYS A 204 19.07 -7.61 10.98
C LYS A 204 18.70 -6.15 11.23
N LEU A 205 17.44 -5.77 10.99
CA LEU A 205 16.93 -4.42 11.19
C LEU A 205 16.26 -4.23 12.55
N THR A 206 15.92 -5.31 13.25
CA THR A 206 15.29 -5.20 14.57
C THR A 206 16.20 -4.47 15.56
N LEU A 207 15.61 -3.60 16.39
CA LEU A 207 16.25 -2.67 17.32
C LEU A 207 17.07 -1.52 16.69
N LYS A 208 17.20 -1.50 15.36
CA LYS A 208 17.87 -0.39 14.65
C LYS A 208 16.91 0.78 14.41
N PRO A 209 17.43 1.99 14.19
CA PRO A 209 16.62 3.11 13.72
C PRO A 209 15.94 2.77 12.39
N ALA A 210 14.72 3.27 12.17
CA ALA A 210 14.01 3.12 10.90
C ALA A 210 14.76 3.79 9.73
N THR A 211 15.64 4.76 10.03
CA THR A 211 16.53 5.39 9.06
C THR A 211 17.55 4.41 8.44
N ASP A 212 17.88 3.30 9.11
CA ASP A 212 18.75 2.24 8.56
C ASP A 212 18.04 1.43 7.46
N LEU A 213 16.71 1.40 7.47
CA LEU A 213 15.90 0.85 6.37
C LEU A 213 15.80 1.85 5.23
N SER A 214 15.55 3.13 5.54
CA SER A 214 15.60 4.22 4.56
C SER A 214 15.72 5.57 5.26
N ALA A 215 16.57 6.46 4.75
CA ALA A 215 16.71 7.83 5.24
C ALA A 215 15.38 8.62 5.23
N GLY A 216 14.42 8.22 4.39
CA GLY A 216 13.08 8.80 4.35
C GLY A 216 12.23 8.50 5.60
N LEU A 217 12.57 7.46 6.38
CA LEU A 217 11.86 7.04 7.60
C LEU A 217 12.42 7.71 8.87
N ASN A 218 12.60 9.03 8.82
CA ASN A 218 12.96 9.82 9.99
C ASN A 218 11.75 10.10 10.90
N GLU A 219 12.02 10.66 12.08
CA GLU A 219 11.01 10.95 13.09
C GLU A 219 9.85 11.82 12.57
N ALA A 220 10.15 12.84 11.75
CA ALA A 220 9.12 13.71 11.19
C ALA A 220 8.19 12.95 10.22
N THR A 221 8.76 12.10 9.36
CA THR A 221 7.97 11.24 8.45
C THR A 221 7.10 10.27 9.24
N LEU A 222 7.65 9.61 10.26
CA LEU A 222 6.92 8.66 11.09
C LEU A 222 5.79 9.34 11.89
N ALA A 223 6.04 10.53 12.43
CA ALA A 223 5.01 11.33 13.10
C ALA A 223 3.90 11.76 12.12
N SER A 224 4.26 12.16 10.89
CA SER A 224 3.29 12.48 9.85
C SER A 224 2.47 11.26 9.41
N LEU A 225 3.10 10.09 9.28
CA LEU A 225 2.43 8.84 8.96
C LEU A 225 1.42 8.46 10.04
N ALA A 226 1.76 8.66 11.31
CA ALA A 226 0.87 8.35 12.43
C ALA A 226 -0.45 9.13 12.45
N GLN A 227 -0.47 10.30 11.78
CA GLN A 227 -1.66 11.15 11.67
C GLN A 227 -2.34 11.04 10.28
N ALA A 228 -1.78 10.27 9.35
CA ALA A 228 -2.27 10.20 7.99
C ALA A 228 -3.47 9.24 7.87
N GLU A 229 -4.58 9.72 7.33
CA GLU A 229 -5.74 8.87 7.02
C GLU A 229 -5.57 8.06 5.74
N LYS A 230 -4.66 8.51 4.86
CA LYS A 230 -4.40 7.93 3.54
C LYS A 230 -2.94 7.45 3.47
N PRO A 231 -2.65 6.45 2.63
CA PRO A 231 -1.28 6.05 2.37
C PRO A 231 -0.43 7.24 1.89
N VAL A 232 0.77 7.40 2.45
CA VAL A 232 1.72 8.46 2.12
C VAL A 232 2.84 7.89 1.27
N GLU A 233 3.18 8.57 0.19
CA GLU A 233 4.28 8.16 -0.68
C GLU A 233 5.64 8.49 -0.04
N VAL A 234 6.47 7.47 0.16
CA VAL A 234 7.82 7.58 0.74
C VAL A 234 8.78 6.71 -0.06
N THR A 235 10.00 7.18 -0.27
CA THR A 235 11.05 6.36 -0.86
C THR A 235 11.65 5.44 0.20
N VAL A 236 11.54 4.13 0.02
CA VAL A 236 12.07 3.12 0.92
C VAL A 236 12.88 2.12 0.10
N ASP A 237 14.15 1.92 0.47
CA ASP A 237 15.09 1.03 -0.24
C ASP A 237 15.18 1.34 -1.75
N GLY A 238 15.25 2.63 -2.10
CA GLY A 238 15.35 3.10 -3.49
C GLY A 238 14.06 3.00 -4.32
N ALA A 239 12.97 2.44 -3.79
CA ALA A 239 11.68 2.33 -4.46
C ALA A 239 10.64 3.29 -3.87
N SER A 240 9.73 3.79 -4.71
CA SER A 240 8.56 4.56 -4.23
C SER A 240 7.53 3.60 -3.63
N LYS A 241 7.27 3.75 -2.33
CA LYS A 241 6.30 2.95 -1.57
C LYS A 241 5.16 3.84 -1.06
N LEU A 242 3.97 3.29 -1.00
CA LEU A 242 2.81 3.87 -0.32
C LEU A 242 2.75 3.28 1.09
N LEU A 243 2.99 4.12 2.10
CA LEU A 243 3.04 3.72 3.50
C LEU A 243 1.74 4.04 4.20
N TYR A 244 1.19 3.07 4.91
CA TYR A 244 0.07 3.27 5.82
C TYR A 244 0.46 2.84 7.22
N HIS A 245 0.09 3.63 8.22
CA HIS A 245 0.41 3.42 9.61
C HIS A 245 -0.86 3.23 10.44
N GLN A 246 -0.81 2.32 11.40
CA GLN A 246 -1.82 2.24 12.45
C GLN A 246 -1.14 1.90 13.78
N GLY A 247 -1.51 2.63 14.84
CA GLY A 247 -0.98 2.41 16.18
C GLY A 247 -1.49 1.11 16.81
N VAL A 248 -0.64 0.46 17.59
CA VAL A 248 -0.92 -0.75 18.35
C VAL A 248 -1.34 -0.37 19.77
N LYS A 249 -2.52 -0.84 20.20
CA LYS A 249 -3.11 -0.41 21.49
C LYS A 249 -2.29 -0.90 22.67
N GLY A 250 -2.18 -0.05 23.69
CA GLY A 250 -1.45 -0.36 24.92
C GLY A 250 0.08 -0.31 24.78
N THR A 251 0.59 0.16 23.65
CA THR A 251 2.04 0.33 23.38
C THR A 251 2.29 1.67 22.71
N ASP A 252 3.56 2.00 22.53
CA ASP A 252 4.02 3.09 21.68
C ASP A 252 4.35 2.62 20.26
N TRP A 253 3.91 1.43 19.86
CA TRP A 253 4.23 0.83 18.56
C TRP A 253 3.24 1.28 17.48
N GLY A 254 3.77 1.41 16.27
CA GLY A 254 3.04 1.61 15.04
C GLY A 254 3.34 0.49 14.07
N LEU A 255 2.29 -0.16 13.54
CA LEU A 255 2.42 -1.06 12.40
C LEU A 255 2.38 -0.24 11.13
N VAL A 256 3.41 -0.37 10.32
CA VAL A 256 3.53 0.27 9.02
C VAL A 256 3.51 -0.81 7.94
N VAL A 257 2.69 -0.60 6.91
CA VAL A 257 2.72 -1.41 5.69
C VAL A 257 3.24 -0.56 4.55
N ALA A 258 4.32 -1.02 3.93
CA ALA A 258 4.95 -0.39 2.79
C ALA A 258 4.54 -1.14 1.52
N LEU A 259 3.59 -0.58 0.77
CA LEU A 259 3.12 -1.12 -0.50
C LEU A 259 3.96 -0.59 -1.66
N ASP A 260 4.41 -1.43 -2.60
CA ASP A 260 5.12 -0.93 -3.78
C ASP A 260 4.16 -0.18 -4.70
N LYS A 261 4.49 1.09 -5.05
CA LYS A 261 3.62 1.90 -5.90
C LYS A 261 3.48 1.30 -7.30
N SER A 262 4.51 0.62 -7.81
CA SER A 262 4.47 0.00 -9.12
C SER A 262 3.58 -1.24 -9.16
N ASP A 263 3.54 -2.02 -8.07
CA ASP A 263 2.61 -3.15 -7.91
C ASP A 263 1.18 -2.61 -7.75
N ALA A 264 0.99 -1.64 -6.85
CA ALA A 264 -0.32 -1.04 -6.55
C ALA A 264 -0.99 -0.33 -7.74
N THR A 265 -0.20 0.10 -8.73
CA THR A 265 -0.68 0.80 -9.93
C THR A 265 -0.49 -0.01 -11.21
N ALA A 266 -0.11 -1.29 -11.11
CA ALA A 266 0.12 -2.14 -12.28
C ALA A 266 -1.11 -2.25 -13.18
N GLY A 267 -2.30 -2.36 -12.58
CA GLY A 267 -3.59 -2.38 -13.30
C GLY A 267 -3.84 -1.09 -14.08
N MET A 268 -3.55 0.08 -13.47
CA MET A 268 -3.66 1.38 -14.13
C MET A 268 -2.73 1.51 -15.33
N ARG A 269 -1.47 1.05 -15.19
CA ARG A 269 -0.51 1.05 -16.30
C ARG A 269 -0.99 0.17 -17.46
N SER A 270 -1.52 -1.01 -17.15
CA SER A 270 -2.09 -1.93 -18.14
C SER A 270 -3.29 -1.31 -18.87
N LEU A 271 -4.19 -0.64 -18.13
CA LEU A 271 -5.34 0.08 -18.70
C LEU A 271 -4.89 1.16 -19.68
N VAL A 272 -3.90 1.97 -19.32
CA VAL A 272 -3.37 3.04 -20.18
C VAL A 272 -2.77 2.46 -21.46
N MET A 273 -1.92 1.42 -21.35
CA MET A 273 -1.31 0.77 -22.51
C MET A 273 -2.37 0.17 -23.45
N THR A 274 -3.38 -0.49 -22.89
CA THR A 274 -4.50 -1.07 -23.66
C THR A 274 -5.33 0.01 -24.34
N SER A 275 -5.59 1.13 -23.65
CA SER A 275 -6.33 2.28 -24.20
C SER A 275 -5.57 2.95 -25.35
N ILE A 276 -4.25 3.09 -25.24
CA ILE A 276 -3.40 3.61 -26.33
C ILE A 276 -3.43 2.64 -27.52
N GLY A 277 -3.31 1.34 -27.28
CA GLY A 277 -3.41 0.33 -28.34
C GLY A 277 -4.76 0.37 -29.06
N ALA A 278 -5.86 0.49 -28.31
CA ALA A 278 -7.20 0.64 -28.86
C ALA A 278 -7.35 1.93 -29.68
N LEU A 279 -6.83 3.06 -29.18
CA LEU A 279 -6.85 4.33 -29.90
C LEU A 279 -6.12 4.23 -31.25
N VAL A 280 -4.91 3.66 -31.26
CA VAL A 280 -4.13 3.47 -32.50
C VAL A 280 -4.86 2.52 -33.45
N GLY A 281 -5.39 1.40 -32.95
CA GLY A 281 -6.13 0.43 -33.76
C GLY A 281 -7.36 1.04 -34.42
N VAL A 282 -8.20 1.74 -33.65
CA VAL A 282 -9.40 2.40 -34.20
C VAL A 282 -9.03 3.53 -35.15
N ALA A 283 -7.98 4.30 -34.88
CA ALA A 283 -7.50 5.34 -35.79
C ALA A 283 -7.07 4.77 -37.16
N ILE A 284 -6.36 3.63 -37.16
CA ILE A 284 -5.97 2.93 -38.40
C ILE A 284 -7.21 2.45 -39.15
N VAL A 285 -8.15 1.78 -38.47
CA VAL A 285 -9.39 1.28 -39.08
C VAL A 285 -10.22 2.44 -39.65
N ALA A 286 -10.38 3.54 -38.91
CA ALA A 286 -11.08 4.72 -39.37
C ALA A 286 -10.40 5.34 -40.60
N ALA A 287 -9.07 5.45 -40.60
CA ALA A 287 -8.31 5.96 -41.73
C ALA A 287 -8.48 5.07 -42.99
N LEU A 288 -8.50 3.73 -42.83
CA LEU A 288 -8.75 2.79 -43.92
C LEU A 288 -10.17 2.92 -44.48
N ILE A 289 -11.19 2.96 -43.62
CA ILE A 289 -12.60 3.08 -44.04
C ILE A 289 -12.83 4.41 -44.76
N VAL A 290 -12.46 5.54 -44.13
CA VAL A 290 -12.62 6.87 -44.72
C VAL A 290 -11.77 7.00 -45.99
N GLY A 291 -10.56 6.43 -45.99
CA GLY A 291 -9.68 6.39 -47.16
C GLY A 291 -10.29 5.65 -48.34
N ALA A 292 -10.90 4.48 -48.10
CA ALA A 292 -11.56 3.67 -49.12
C ALA A 292 -12.85 4.33 -49.64
N MET A 293 -13.71 4.83 -48.75
CA MET A 293 -14.94 5.53 -49.12
C MET A 293 -14.65 6.78 -49.95
N THR A 294 -13.71 7.62 -49.49
CA THR A 294 -13.33 8.82 -50.24
C THR A 294 -12.63 8.49 -51.55
N ALA A 295 -11.77 7.47 -51.62
CA ALA A 295 -11.15 7.06 -52.89
C ALA A 295 -12.20 6.71 -53.95
N ARG A 296 -13.25 5.96 -53.56
CA ARG A 296 -14.36 5.59 -54.46
C ARG A 296 -15.16 6.81 -54.92
N ALA A 297 -15.55 7.68 -53.99
CA ALA A 297 -16.36 8.87 -54.30
C ALA A 297 -15.59 9.87 -55.18
N PHE A 298 -14.35 10.20 -54.82
CA PHE A 298 -13.54 11.17 -55.57
C PHE A 298 -13.14 10.67 -56.96
N ARG A 299 -13.00 9.35 -57.16
CA ARG A 299 -12.76 8.77 -58.50
C ARG A 299 -13.95 8.99 -59.44
N ARG A 300 -15.19 8.87 -58.93
CA ARG A 300 -16.40 9.17 -59.73
C ARG A 300 -16.49 10.66 -60.04
N LEU A 301 -16.24 11.52 -59.05
CA LEU A 301 -16.19 12.98 -59.24
C LEU A 301 -15.12 13.42 -60.25
N SER A 302 -13.93 12.82 -60.24
CA SER A 302 -12.90 13.14 -61.23
C SER A 302 -13.33 12.75 -62.65
N MET A 303 -14.04 11.62 -62.84
CA MET A 303 -14.58 11.25 -64.16
C MET A 303 -15.64 12.25 -64.65
N ILE A 304 -16.51 12.74 -63.77
CA ILE A 304 -17.50 13.77 -64.11
C ILE A 304 -16.81 15.08 -64.48
N ARG A 305 -15.82 15.51 -63.68
CA ARG A 305 -15.02 16.71 -63.98
C ARG A 305 -14.35 16.59 -65.34
N ASP A 306 -13.66 15.48 -65.60
CA ASP A 306 -12.93 15.27 -66.86
C ASP A 306 -13.90 15.25 -68.07
N ALA A 307 -15.11 14.72 -67.91
CA ALA A 307 -16.15 14.78 -68.95
C ALA A 307 -16.68 16.20 -69.19
N MET A 308 -16.84 17.01 -68.13
CA MET A 308 -17.23 18.41 -68.27
C MET A 308 -16.11 19.28 -68.88
N ASP A 309 -14.85 19.04 -68.51
CA ASP A 309 -13.70 19.74 -69.10
C ASP A 309 -13.56 19.41 -70.60
N ASP A 310 -13.85 18.18 -71.02
CA ASP A 310 -13.85 17.78 -72.43
C ASP A 310 -14.94 18.53 -73.23
N ILE A 311 -16.16 18.62 -72.70
CA ILE A 311 -17.24 19.43 -73.31
C ILE A 311 -16.85 20.91 -73.38
N GLY A 312 -16.29 21.46 -72.30
CA GLY A 312 -15.95 22.88 -72.19
C GLY A 312 -14.71 23.32 -72.97
N SER A 313 -13.78 22.40 -73.26
CA SER A 313 -12.51 22.69 -73.97
C SER A 313 -12.61 22.72 -75.49
N GLY A 314 -13.81 22.50 -76.04
CA GLY A 314 -14.13 22.80 -77.44
C GLY A 314 -14.35 21.58 -78.35
N SER A 315 -14.25 20.35 -77.85
CA SER A 315 -14.61 19.14 -78.61
C SER A 315 -16.12 18.87 -78.59
N GLY A 316 -16.82 19.25 -77.51
CA GLY A 316 -18.29 19.31 -77.43
C GLY A 316 -19.03 17.99 -77.68
N ASP A 317 -18.36 16.84 -77.54
CA ASP A 317 -18.95 15.52 -77.85
C ASP A 317 -19.96 15.09 -76.76
N LEU A 318 -21.22 15.48 -76.96
CA LEU A 318 -22.38 15.15 -76.11
C LEU A 318 -22.81 13.67 -76.20
N THR A 319 -22.09 12.82 -76.97
CA THR A 319 -22.38 11.38 -77.04
C THR A 319 -21.76 10.59 -75.89
N LYS A 320 -20.81 11.17 -75.15
CA LYS A 320 -20.23 10.52 -73.96
C LYS A 320 -21.29 10.32 -72.88
N ARG A 321 -21.19 9.19 -72.19
CA ARG A 321 -22.08 8.81 -71.09
C ARG A 321 -21.25 8.48 -69.85
N LEU A 322 -21.69 8.98 -68.71
CA LEU A 322 -21.09 8.70 -67.41
C LEU A 322 -21.75 7.47 -66.78
N PRO A 323 -21.03 6.66 -65.98
CA PRO A 323 -21.63 5.55 -65.24
C PRO A 323 -22.69 6.07 -64.26
N SER A 324 -23.96 5.71 -64.47
CA SER A 324 -25.11 6.17 -63.69
C SER A 324 -25.56 5.18 -62.60
N ASP A 325 -24.78 4.13 -62.33
CA ASP A 325 -25.13 3.10 -61.36
C ASP A 325 -25.02 3.62 -59.91
N GLY A 326 -26.15 3.63 -59.22
CA GLY A 326 -26.27 3.95 -57.79
C GLY A 326 -27.38 4.96 -57.48
N GLU A 327 -27.55 5.23 -56.19
CA GLU A 327 -28.55 6.16 -55.65
C GLU A 327 -27.91 7.39 -54.96
N ASP A 328 -26.59 7.54 -55.03
CA ASP A 328 -25.88 8.69 -54.47
C ASP A 328 -26.00 9.95 -55.36
N GLU A 329 -25.66 11.10 -54.81
CA GLU A 329 -25.72 12.41 -55.49
C GLU A 329 -24.85 12.40 -56.76
N VAL A 330 -23.76 11.62 -56.76
CA VAL A 330 -22.86 11.47 -57.90
C VAL A 330 -23.54 10.71 -59.06
N ALA A 331 -24.32 9.67 -58.75
CA ALA A 331 -25.14 8.95 -59.73
C ALA A 331 -26.33 9.79 -60.23
N GLN A 332 -26.91 10.65 -59.39
CA GLN A 332 -27.95 11.59 -59.81
C GLN A 332 -27.40 12.60 -60.83
N ILE A 333 -26.21 13.16 -60.58
CA ILE A 333 -25.52 14.05 -61.53
C ILE A 333 -25.18 13.31 -62.83
N ALA A 334 -24.66 12.08 -62.74
CA ALA A 334 -24.37 11.27 -63.93
C ALA A 334 -25.62 10.98 -64.77
N ARG A 335 -26.78 10.74 -64.14
CA ARG A 335 -28.08 10.60 -64.84
C ARG A 335 -28.48 11.88 -65.55
N SER A 336 -28.40 13.02 -64.88
CA SER A 336 -28.69 14.34 -65.48
C SER A 336 -27.75 14.71 -66.61
N PHE A 337 -26.49 14.27 -66.57
CA PHE A 337 -25.53 14.48 -67.65
C PHE A 337 -25.82 13.59 -68.88
N ASN A 338 -26.38 12.40 -68.66
CA ASN A 338 -26.65 11.42 -69.72
C ASN A 338 -27.95 11.68 -70.49
N THR A 339 -28.81 12.56 -69.99
CA THR A 339 -30.03 13.08 -70.66
C THR A 339 -29.69 14.25 -71.55
#